data_AF-A0A0Q4EWL2-F1
#
_entry.id   AF-A0A0Q4EWL2-F1
#
_cell.length_a   1.000
_cell.length_b   1.000
_cell.length_c   1.000
_cell.angle_alpha   90.00
_cell.angle_beta   90.00
_cell.angle_gamma   90.00
#
_symmetry.space_group_name_H-M   'P 1'
#
loop_
_entity.id
_entity.type
_entity.pdbx_description
1 polymer ?
#
loop_
_entity_poly.entity_id
_entity_poly.type
_entity_poly.pdbx_seq_one_letter_code
_entity_poly.pdbx_strand_id
1 'polypeptide(L)'
;MIARDNSKNGSGSLSSLTVILWPERGTDHEVTGVEVEQRIMLGKPRQTLSFVAPIRFVGLVPLAETVEGVPVSDEDGVVGVQTTDYTMPDHSLGRRWTGTRAVSGLVTVRYRLVVAVRSLLRLGVRCDPVRKS
;
A
#
# COMPACT_ATOMS: atom_id res chain seq x y z
N MET A 1 27.82 -16.19 -41.48
CA MET A 1 27.78 -14.81 -40.94
C MET A 1 27.32 -14.94 -39.49
N ILE A 2 28.25 -14.73 -38.56
CA ILE A 2 28.04 -14.87 -37.12
C ILE A 2 27.48 -13.53 -36.62
N ALA A 3 26.35 -13.56 -35.92
CA ALA A 3 26.00 -12.52 -34.96
C ALA A 3 25.89 -13.20 -33.59
N ARG A 4 27.00 -13.18 -32.86
CA ARG A 4 27.04 -13.38 -31.42
C ARG A 4 26.54 -12.07 -30.81
N ASP A 5 25.37 -12.08 -30.19
CA ASP A 5 25.00 -11.01 -29.28
C ASP A 5 25.49 -11.38 -27.87
N ASN A 6 26.60 -10.78 -27.48
CA ASN A 6 27.14 -10.80 -26.12
C ASN A 6 26.37 -9.79 -25.28
N SER A 7 25.15 -10.14 -24.87
CA SER A 7 24.49 -9.43 -23.77
C SER A 7 25.14 -9.84 -22.46
N LYS A 8 26.06 -8.98 -22.01
CA LYS A 8 26.77 -9.06 -20.74
C LYS A 8 25.77 -9.17 -19.58
N ASN A 9 26.02 -10.16 -18.72
CA ASN A 9 25.57 -10.27 -17.33
C ASN A 9 25.09 -8.95 -16.70
N GLY A 10 23.80 -8.68 -16.77
CA GLY A 10 23.13 -7.90 -15.75
C GLY A 10 22.79 -8.87 -14.64
N SER A 11 23.55 -8.87 -13.52
CA SER A 11 23.09 -9.51 -12.30
C SER A 11 21.88 -8.70 -11.79
N GLY A 12 20.71 -8.96 -12.39
CA GLY A 12 19.46 -8.33 -12.02
C GLY A 12 19.18 -8.72 -10.57
N SER A 13 19.27 -7.75 -9.67
CA SER A 13 18.75 -7.88 -8.32
C SER A 13 17.28 -8.30 -8.45
N LEU A 14 16.99 -9.57 -8.18
CA LEU A 14 15.63 -10.11 -8.14
C LEU A 14 14.90 -9.42 -6.98
N SER A 15 14.20 -8.34 -7.29
CA SER A 15 13.24 -7.76 -6.37
C SER A 15 11.90 -8.42 -6.62
N SER A 16 11.27 -8.89 -5.56
CA SER A 16 9.92 -9.46 -5.60
C SER A 16 9.05 -8.75 -4.58
N LEU A 17 7.76 -8.65 -4.89
CA LEU A 17 6.74 -8.10 -4.01
C LEU A 17 5.63 -9.13 -3.86
N THR A 18 5.30 -9.46 -2.62
CA THR A 18 4.09 -10.19 -2.27
C THR A 18 3.23 -9.31 -1.39
N VAL A 19 1.95 -9.18 -1.74
CA VAL A 19 0.97 -8.42 -0.96
C VAL A 19 -0.06 -9.40 -0.44
N ILE A 20 -0.28 -9.38 0.87
CA ILE A 20 -1.30 -10.18 1.55
C ILE A 20 -2.29 -9.22 2.19
N LEU A 21 -3.58 -9.51 2.01
CA LEU A 21 -4.69 -8.69 2.46
C LEU A 21 -5.58 -9.53 3.35
N TRP A 22 -5.86 -9.05 4.57
CA TRP A 22 -6.84 -9.66 5.47
C TRP A 22 -7.95 -8.67 5.78
N PRO A 23 -9.21 -8.98 5.43
CA PRO A 23 -10.32 -8.12 5.78
C PRO A 23 -10.58 -8.18 7.29
N GLU A 24 -10.72 -7.02 7.91
CA GLU A 24 -11.22 -6.90 9.27
C GLU A 24 -12.75 -6.76 9.26
N ARG A 25 -13.43 -7.55 10.09
CA ARG A 25 -14.89 -7.52 10.19
C ARG A 25 -15.33 -6.85 11.49
N GLY A 26 -16.29 -5.94 11.37
CA GLY A 26 -17.01 -5.35 12.50
C GLY A 26 -18.06 -6.29 13.10
N THR A 27 -18.81 -5.79 14.08
CA THR A 27 -19.85 -6.54 14.80
C THR A 27 -20.98 -7.02 13.89
N ASP A 28 -21.29 -6.27 12.84
CA ASP A 28 -22.39 -6.54 11.92
C ASP A 28 -21.95 -7.36 10.69
N HIS A 29 -20.78 -8.02 10.79
CA HIS A 29 -20.10 -8.72 9.71
C HIS A 29 -19.70 -7.85 8.50
N GLU A 30 -19.84 -6.52 8.60
CA GLU A 30 -19.32 -5.58 7.61
C GLU A 30 -17.80 -5.50 7.65
N VAL A 31 -17.16 -5.24 6.50
CA VAL A 31 -15.71 -5.00 6.43
C VAL A 31 -15.43 -3.58 6.88
N THR A 32 -14.76 -3.42 8.03
CA THR A 32 -14.43 -2.13 8.63
C THR A 32 -13.00 -1.68 8.31
N GLY A 33 -12.16 -2.61 7.84
CA GLY A 33 -10.76 -2.34 7.53
C GLY A 33 -10.12 -3.47 6.74
N VAL A 34 -8.89 -3.26 6.32
CA VAL A 34 -8.04 -4.28 5.69
C VAL A 34 -6.66 -4.18 6.31
N GLU A 35 -6.19 -5.24 6.95
CA GLU A 35 -4.77 -5.39 7.27
C GLU A 35 -4.01 -5.74 6.00
N VAL A 36 -2.94 -5.01 5.74
CA VAL A 36 -2.08 -5.21 4.59
C VAL A 36 -0.69 -5.57 5.07
N GLU A 37 -0.14 -6.65 4.51
CA GLU A 37 1.26 -7.00 4.65
C GLU A 37 1.92 -7.04 3.27
N GLN A 38 2.96 -6.24 3.11
CA GLN A 38 3.83 -6.27 1.94
C GLN A 38 5.15 -6.93 2.33
N ARG A 39 5.49 -8.01 1.64
CA ARG A 39 6.80 -8.67 1.71
C ARG A 39 7.59 -8.31 0.47
N ILE A 40 8.69 -7.60 0.66
CA ILE A 40 9.52 -7.06 -0.41
C ILE A 40 10.90 -7.72 -0.29
N MET A 41 11.30 -8.49 -1.29
CA MET A 41 12.68 -8.97 -1.39
C MET A 41 13.52 -7.87 -2.03
N LEU A 42 14.51 -7.36 -1.30
CA LEU A 42 15.47 -6.37 -1.77
C LEU A 42 16.84 -7.01 -1.95
N GLY A 43 17.44 -6.79 -3.12
CA GLY A 43 18.82 -7.18 -3.37
C GLY A 43 19.83 -6.28 -2.66
N LYS A 44 21.10 -6.48 -3.00
CA LYS A 44 22.20 -5.60 -2.58
C LYS A 44 22.47 -4.55 -3.67
N PRO A 45 22.96 -3.35 -3.32
CA PRO A 45 23.31 -2.88 -1.97
C PRO A 45 22.08 -2.51 -1.12
N ARG A 46 22.29 -2.32 0.20
CA ARG A 46 21.25 -1.79 1.09
C ARG A 46 20.74 -0.45 0.57
N GLN A 47 19.42 -0.27 0.60
CA GLN A 47 18.77 0.94 0.07
C GLN A 47 17.72 1.48 1.05
N THR A 48 17.54 2.80 1.04
CA THR A 48 16.48 3.43 1.83
C THR A 48 15.13 3.15 1.18
N LEU A 49 14.23 2.59 1.98
CA LEU A 49 12.88 2.28 1.55
C LEU A 49 12.03 3.56 1.53
N SER A 50 11.29 3.78 0.45
CA SER A 50 10.38 4.91 0.30
C SER A 50 9.09 4.46 -0.38
N PHE A 51 7.95 4.77 0.24
CA PHE A 51 6.63 4.52 -0.34
C PHE A 51 5.85 5.81 -0.43
N VAL A 52 4.99 5.88 -1.44
CA VAL A 52 4.11 7.02 -1.64
C VAL A 52 2.72 6.50 -1.95
N ALA A 53 1.71 7.08 -1.32
CA ALA A 53 0.31 6.85 -1.67
C ALA A 53 -0.42 8.19 -1.83
N PRO A 54 -1.40 8.28 -2.76
CA PRO A 54 -2.24 9.46 -2.87
C PRO A 54 -3.10 9.63 -1.62
N ILE A 55 -3.33 10.88 -1.21
CA ILE A 55 -4.27 11.22 -0.14
C ILE A 55 -5.70 10.97 -0.59
N ARG A 56 -6.03 11.26 -1.85
CA ARG A 56 -7.36 11.03 -2.41
C ARG A 56 -7.28 10.15 -3.65
N PHE A 57 -8.10 9.11 -3.70
CA PHE A 57 -8.31 8.33 -4.90
C PHE A 57 -9.77 8.45 -5.34
N VAL A 58 -9.99 9.13 -6.47
CA VAL A 58 -11.24 9.24 -7.26
C VAL A 58 -12.53 8.93 -6.48
N GLY A 59 -12.84 9.72 -5.46
CA GLY A 59 -14.10 9.62 -4.70
C GLY A 59 -14.31 8.36 -3.85
N LEU A 60 -13.31 7.48 -3.73
CA LEU A 60 -13.50 6.11 -3.25
C LEU A 60 -12.84 5.76 -1.91
N VAL A 61 -12.12 6.69 -1.26
CA VAL A 61 -11.61 6.69 0.15
C VAL A 61 -10.28 7.46 0.18
N PRO A 62 -10.00 8.30 1.19
CA PRO A 62 -8.69 8.92 1.31
C PRO A 62 -7.64 7.88 1.74
N LEU A 63 -6.93 7.30 0.76
CA LEU A 63 -6.04 6.15 0.99
C LEU A 63 -4.94 6.45 2.01
N ALA A 64 -4.15 7.50 1.80
CA ALA A 64 -3.06 7.81 2.74
C ALA A 64 -3.51 8.34 4.11
N GLU A 65 -4.75 8.84 4.25
CA GLU A 65 -5.31 9.25 5.55
C GLU A 65 -5.85 8.07 6.34
N THR A 66 -6.17 6.97 5.66
CA THR A 66 -6.73 5.75 6.26
C THR A 66 -5.68 4.69 6.58
N VAL A 67 -4.42 4.93 6.18
CA VAL A 67 -3.27 4.13 6.59
C VAL A 67 -2.95 4.42 8.05
N GLU A 68 -3.25 3.45 8.92
CA GLU A 68 -2.91 3.46 10.33
C GLU A 68 -1.72 2.54 10.61
N GLY A 69 -0.67 3.12 11.20
CA GLY A 69 0.57 2.41 11.51
C GLY A 69 1.31 1.98 10.23
N VAL A 70 2.61 2.26 10.13
CA VAL A 70 3.43 1.69 9.06
C VAL A 70 4.68 1.05 9.68
N PRO A 71 4.55 0.03 10.55
CA PRO A 71 5.69 -0.75 10.98
C PRO A 71 6.39 -1.38 9.77
N VAL A 72 7.67 -1.07 9.65
CA VAL A 72 8.60 -1.68 8.70
C VAL A 72 9.61 -2.50 9.49
N SER A 73 9.94 -3.69 9.02
CA SER A 73 10.98 -4.52 9.61
C SER A 73 11.77 -5.27 8.54
N ASP A 74 13.05 -5.49 8.79
CA ASP A 74 13.90 -6.39 8.02
C ASP A 74 14.58 -7.42 8.96
N GLU A 75 15.56 -8.15 8.45
CA GLU A 75 16.36 -9.12 9.23
C GLU A 75 17.11 -8.50 10.42
N ASP A 76 17.41 -7.20 10.35
CA ASP A 76 18.10 -6.44 11.40
C ASP A 76 17.11 -5.83 12.42
N GLY A 77 15.81 -6.11 12.27
CA GLY A 77 14.76 -5.71 13.19
C GLY A 77 13.88 -4.56 12.69
N VAL A 78 13.28 -3.82 13.63
CA VAL A 78 12.34 -2.74 13.31
C VAL A 78 13.06 -1.57 12.64
N VAL A 79 12.44 -1.01 11.61
CA VAL A 79 12.89 0.15 10.86
C VAL A 79 11.95 1.30 11.19
N GLY A 80 12.50 2.39 11.72
CA GLY A 80 11.73 3.61 11.93
C GLY A 80 11.25 4.19 10.59
N VAL A 81 10.10 4.87 10.60
CA VAL A 81 9.53 5.48 9.40
C VAL A 81 9.23 6.95 9.66
N GLN A 82 9.69 7.81 8.77
CA GLN A 82 9.34 9.22 8.74
C GLN A 82 8.23 9.46 7.72
N THR A 83 7.27 10.29 8.08
CA THR A 83 6.11 10.61 7.25
C THR A 83 6.17 12.07 6.83
N THR A 84 6.00 12.35 5.54
CA THR A 84 5.94 13.71 5.01
C THR A 84 4.85 13.85 3.97
N ASP A 85 4.28 15.04 3.82
CA ASP A 85 3.42 15.35 2.68
C ASP A 85 4.24 15.33 1.38
N TYR A 86 3.60 14.98 0.27
CA TYR A 86 4.25 14.79 -1.02
C TYR A 86 3.36 15.26 -2.16
N THR A 87 3.94 15.97 -3.13
CA THR A 87 3.25 16.31 -4.38
C THR A 87 3.48 15.20 -5.39
N MET A 88 2.39 14.53 -5.77
CA MET A 88 2.40 13.44 -6.76
C MET A 88 2.77 13.97 -8.17
N PRO A 89 3.19 13.10 -9.10
CA PRO A 89 3.48 13.51 -10.48
C PRO A 89 2.30 14.16 -11.22
N ASP A 90 1.06 13.85 -10.82
CA ASP A 90 -0.18 14.45 -11.34
C ASP A 90 -0.60 15.72 -10.58
N HIS A 91 0.27 16.26 -9.73
CA HIS A 91 0.04 17.40 -8.83
C HIS A 91 -1.00 17.18 -7.74
N SER A 92 -1.50 15.95 -7.56
CA SER A 92 -2.35 15.62 -6.41
C SER A 92 -1.53 15.54 -5.12
N LEU A 93 -2.21 15.69 -3.97
CA LEU A 93 -1.59 15.49 -2.67
C LEU A 93 -1.42 14.00 -2.38
N GLY A 94 -0.23 13.63 -1.93
CA GLY A 94 0.15 12.32 -1.47
C GLY A 94 0.82 12.39 -0.10
N ARG A 95 1.07 11.22 0.46
CA ARG A 95 1.89 11.03 1.66
C ARG A 95 3.04 10.13 1.30
N ARG A 96 4.23 10.49 1.77
CA ARG A 96 5.45 9.70 1.64
C ARG A 96 5.85 9.15 3.01
N TRP A 97 6.24 7.88 3.01
CA TRP A 97 6.86 7.20 4.14
C TRP A 97 8.28 6.80 3.74
N THR A 98 9.26 7.23 4.54
CA THR A 98 10.69 6.98 4.29
C THR A 98 11.28 6.24 5.48
N GLY A 99 11.95 5.12 5.24
CA GLY A 99 12.68 4.39 6.28
C GLY A 99 13.83 5.24 6.84
N THR A 100 14.08 5.18 8.14
CA THR A 100 15.15 5.94 8.81
C THR A 100 16.55 5.36 8.56
N ARG A 101 16.64 4.15 8.01
CA ARG A 101 17.89 3.48 7.64
C ARG A 101 17.73 2.69 6.34
N ALA A 102 18.85 2.37 5.71
CA ALA A 102 18.89 1.48 4.57
C ALA A 102 18.63 0.02 5.00
N VAL A 103 17.93 -0.73 4.13
CA VAL A 103 17.47 -2.11 4.36
C VAL A 103 17.89 -3.01 3.20
N SER A 104 17.97 -4.32 3.43
CA SER A 104 18.23 -5.35 2.41
C SER A 104 17.53 -6.65 2.77
N GLY A 105 17.46 -7.60 1.83
CA GLY A 105 16.85 -8.90 2.08
C GLY A 105 15.33 -8.80 2.14
N LEU A 106 14.71 -9.62 2.98
CA LEU A 106 13.26 -9.61 3.16
C LEU A 106 12.85 -8.44 4.05
N VAL A 107 12.15 -7.47 3.46
CA VAL A 107 11.51 -6.37 4.17
C VAL A 107 10.02 -6.63 4.28
N THR A 108 9.47 -6.49 5.47
CA THR A 108 8.04 -6.59 5.74
C THR A 108 7.49 -5.21 6.12
N VAL A 109 6.43 -4.79 5.44
CA VAL A 109 5.67 -3.58 5.76
C VAL A 109 4.26 -4.02 6.14
N ARG A 110 3.82 -3.68 7.34
CA ARG A 110 2.45 -3.95 7.78
C ARG A 110 1.74 -2.64 8.03
N TYR A 111 0.50 -2.53 7.62
CA TYR A 111 -0.34 -1.37 7.91
C TYR A 111 -1.81 -1.73 7.84
N ARG A 112 -2.65 -0.91 8.45
CA ARG A 112 -4.10 -1.06 8.42
C ARG A 112 -4.70 0.00 7.51
N LEU A 113 -5.62 -0.39 6.65
CA LEU A 113 -6.46 0.50 5.86
C LEU A 113 -7.85 0.56 6.49
N VAL A 114 -8.25 1.72 6.99
CA VAL A 114 -9.61 1.91 7.53
C VAL A 114 -10.60 2.13 6.39
N VAL A 115 -11.65 1.30 6.35
CA VAL A 115 -12.75 1.45 5.38
C VAL A 115 -13.85 2.26 6.07
N ALA A 116 -13.88 3.57 5.85
CA ALA A 116 -14.94 4.41 6.38
C ALA A 116 -16.26 4.18 5.62
N VAL A 117 -17.21 3.45 6.21
CA VAL A 117 -18.56 3.20 5.65
C VAL A 117 -19.46 4.46 5.67
N ARG A 118 -18.94 5.62 6.07
CA ARG A 118 -19.73 6.86 6.08
C ARG A 118 -19.71 7.52 4.69
N SER A 119 -20.58 7.07 3.77
CA SER A 119 -21.31 7.93 2.79
C SER A 119 -22.19 7.18 1.77
N LEU A 120 -22.81 6.03 2.09
CA LEU A 120 -23.89 5.51 1.23
C LEU A 120 -25.30 5.94 1.67
N LEU A 121 -25.47 6.51 2.86
CA LEU A 121 -26.77 7.01 3.34
C LEU A 121 -27.19 8.38 2.78
N ARG A 122 -26.41 9.00 1.87
CA ARG A 122 -26.80 10.26 1.19
C ARG A 122 -27.20 10.11 -0.28
N LEU A 123 -27.08 8.92 -0.86
CA LEU A 123 -27.70 8.61 -2.15
C LEU A 123 -29.06 8.00 -1.85
N GLY A 124 -30.09 8.83 -1.85
CA GLY A 124 -31.48 8.47 -1.59
C GLY A 124 -32.06 7.48 -2.61
N VAL A 125 -31.60 6.23 -2.59
CA VAL A 125 -32.25 5.12 -3.28
C VAL A 125 -33.34 4.62 -2.34
N ARG A 126 -34.52 5.22 -2.44
CA ARG A 126 -35.74 4.59 -1.91
C ARG A 126 -36.00 3.37 -2.78
N CYS A 127 -35.81 2.18 -2.23
CA CYS A 127 -36.44 0.98 -2.77
C CYS A 127 -37.94 1.08 -2.47
N ASP A 128 -38.74 1.57 -3.42
CA ASP A 128 -40.19 1.41 -3.32
C ASP A 128 -40.53 -0.09 -3.46
N PRO A 129 -41.31 -0.66 -2.54
CA PRO A 129 -41.77 -2.04 -2.69
C PRO A 129 -42.76 -2.10 -3.87
N VAL A 130 -42.44 -2.95 -4.85
CA VAL A 130 -43.33 -3.26 -5.98
C VAL A 130 -44.65 -3.79 -5.42
N ARG A 131 -45.70 -2.97 -5.53
CA ARG A 131 -47.08 -3.35 -5.22
C ARG A 131 -47.53 -4.35 -6.29
N LYS A 132 -47.67 -5.62 -5.92
CA LYS A 132 -48.34 -6.61 -6.78
C LYS A 132 -49.82 -6.28 -6.83
N SER A 133 -50.32 -5.98 -8.03
CA SER A 133 -51.73 -5.93 -8.41
C SER A 133 -52.25 -7.34 -8.70
#